data_AF-A0A6V8LNP0-F1
#
_entry.id   AF-A0A6V8LNP0-F1
#
_cell.length_a   1.000
_cell.length_b   1.000
_cell.length_c   1.000
_cell.angle_alpha   90.00
_cell.angle_beta   90.00
_cell.angle_gamma   90.00
#
_symmetry.space_group_name_H-M   'P 1'
#
loop_
_entity.id
_entity.type
_entity.pdbx_description
1 polymer ?
#
loop_
_entity_poly.entity_id
_entity_poly.type
_entity_poly.pdbx_seq_one_letter_code
_entity_poly.pdbx_strand_id
1 'polypeptide(L)'
;MIDTAALLRASRLADPAAGREPDLETAARQLGLPVHTPHHALGDAFTTAQVLLVLATRMERQTTSRRPRPLTVGDLYTVSRHHRGP
;
A
#
# COMPACT_ATOMS: atom_id res chain seq x y z
N MET A 1 10.42 -8.34 -5.11
CA MET A 1 9.92 -7.78 -3.84
C MET A 1 8.90 -6.71 -4.16
N ILE A 2 7.73 -6.77 -3.50
CA ILE A 2 6.69 -5.74 -3.59
C ILE A 2 6.97 -4.71 -2.50
N ASP A 3 7.01 -3.44 -2.90
CA ASP A 3 7.18 -2.31 -2.01
C ASP A 3 5.80 -1.67 -1.74
N THR A 4 5.38 -1.70 -0.48
CA THR A 4 4.10 -1.15 -0.02
C THR A 4 4.06 0.38 -0.10
N ALA A 5 5.19 1.06 0.08
CA ALA A 5 5.29 2.52 -0.08
C ALA A 5 5.03 2.95 -1.53
N ALA A 6 5.50 2.15 -2.49
CA ALA A 6 5.19 2.32 -3.91
C ALA A 6 3.69 2.15 -4.21
N LEU A 7 3.04 1.15 -3.60
CA LEU A 7 1.59 0.94 -3.74
C LEU A 7 0.75 2.06 -3.11
N LEU A 8 1.20 2.63 -1.99
CA LEU A 8 0.58 3.79 -1.35
C LEU A 8 0.60 5.02 -2.26
N ARG A 9 1.74 5.26 -2.94
CA ARG A 9 1.87 6.32 -3.94
C ARG A 9 0.97 6.10 -5.15
N ALA A 10 0.94 4.87 -5.69
CA ALA A 10 0.06 4.52 -6.80
C ALA A 10 -1.43 4.72 -6.45
N SER A 11 -1.80 4.46 -5.20
CA SER A 11 -3.18 4.62 -4.71
C SER A 11 -3.57 6.06 -4.37
N ARG A 12 -2.66 7.04 -4.56
CA ARG A 12 -2.80 8.45 -4.14
C ARG A 12 -3.17 8.63 -2.68
N LEU A 13 -2.76 7.69 -1.82
CA LEU A 13 -2.95 7.76 -0.38
C LEU A 13 -1.74 8.39 0.33
N ALA A 14 -0.58 8.40 -0.33
CA ALA A 14 0.54 9.23 0.09
C ALA A 14 0.28 10.69 -0.33
N ASP A 15 0.41 11.64 0.60
CA ASP A 15 0.35 13.07 0.28
C ASP A 15 1.57 13.45 -0.57
N PRO A 16 1.38 13.84 -1.86
CA PRO A 16 2.49 14.24 -2.73
C PRO A 16 3.18 15.51 -2.23
N ALA A 17 2.49 16.35 -1.45
CA ALA A 17 3.00 17.63 -0.95
C ALA A 17 3.84 17.46 0.33
N ALA A 18 3.77 16.31 1.00
CA ALA A 18 4.52 16.08 2.24
C ALA A 18 6.03 15.98 2.04
N GLY A 19 6.51 15.79 0.80
CA GLY A 19 7.95 15.72 0.47
C GLY A 19 8.71 14.61 1.22
N ARG A 20 7.99 13.71 1.91
CA ARG A 20 8.50 12.62 2.73
C ARG A 20 7.98 11.29 2.21
N GLU A 21 8.79 10.26 2.35
CA GLU A 21 8.34 8.88 2.13
C GLU A 21 7.11 8.58 2.99
N PRO A 22 6.10 7.85 2.44
CA PRO A 22 4.91 7.52 3.18
C PRO A 22 5.27 6.58 4.34
N ASP A 23 5.11 7.08 5.55
CA ASP A 23 5.31 6.32 6.78
C ASP A 23 4.23 5.24 6.97
N LEU A 24 4.65 4.05 7.40
CA LEU A 24 3.78 2.87 7.52
C LEU A 24 2.67 3.08 8.56
N GLU A 25 3.01 3.67 9.70
CA GLU A 25 2.05 3.94 10.78
C GLU A 25 1.00 4.96 10.31
N THR A 26 1.46 6.04 9.69
CA THR A 26 0.60 7.08 9.13
C THR A 26 -0.36 6.51 8.09
N ALA A 27 0.15 5.67 7.18
CA ALA A 27 -0.64 5.01 6.17
C ALA A 27 -1.68 4.05 6.78
N ALA A 28 -1.30 3.25 7.78
CA ALA A 28 -2.21 2.37 8.50
C ALA A 28 -3.32 3.15 9.18
N ARG A 29 -3.00 4.26 9.87
CA ARG A 29 -3.97 5.14 10.52
C ARG A 29 -4.95 5.77 9.53
N GLN A 30 -4.47 6.26 8.38
CA GLN A 30 -5.32 6.81 7.31
C GLN A 30 -6.27 5.77 6.71
N LEU A 31 -5.85 4.50 6.67
CA LEU A 31 -6.65 3.37 6.22
C LEU A 31 -7.58 2.82 7.31
N GLY A 32 -7.55 3.37 8.53
CA GLY A 32 -8.33 2.89 9.68
C GLY A 32 -7.86 1.54 10.23
N LEU A 33 -6.60 1.18 9.99
CA LEU A 33 -6.01 -0.08 10.41
C LEU A 33 -5.33 0.02 11.79
N PRO A 34 -5.32 -1.06 12.58
CA PRO A 34 -4.54 -1.12 13.80
C PRO A 34 -3.03 -1.11 13.48
N VAL A 35 -2.30 -0.29 14.22
CA VAL A 35 -0.83 -0.28 14.21
C VAL A 35 -0.37 -1.22 15.30
N HIS A 36 0.27 -2.32 14.92
CA HIS A 36 0.71 -3.33 15.87
C HIS A 36 2.11 -3.00 16.33
N THR A 37 2.28 -2.74 17.64
CA THR A 37 3.56 -2.48 18.32
C THR A 37 4.59 -1.79 17.41
N PRO A 38 4.43 -0.47 17.17
CA PRO A 38 5.30 0.27 16.27
C PRO A 38 6.78 0.11 16.64
N HIS A 39 7.67 0.12 15.64
CA HIS A 39 9.11 -0.04 15.79
C HIS A 39 9.57 -1.42 16.29
N HIS A 40 8.66 -2.40 16.33
CA HIS A 40 8.98 -3.80 16.54
C HIS A 40 8.82 -4.55 15.22
N ALA A 41 9.86 -5.26 14.78
CA ALA A 41 9.89 -5.89 13.45
C ALA A 41 8.67 -6.80 13.16
N LEU A 42 8.21 -7.56 14.15
CA LEU A 42 6.99 -8.38 14.00
C LEU A 42 5.71 -7.52 13.88
N GLY A 43 5.61 -6.43 14.64
CA GLY A 43 4.49 -5.50 14.58
C GLY A 43 4.43 -4.79 13.24
N ASP A 44 5.58 -4.28 12.78
CA ASP A 44 5.74 -3.64 11.49
C ASP A 44 5.43 -4.61 10.33
N ALA A 45 5.85 -5.87 10.42
CA ALA A 45 5.52 -6.89 9.43
C ALA A 45 4.00 -7.16 9.36
N PHE A 46 3.33 -7.24 10.52
CA PHE A 46 1.90 -7.50 10.58
C PHE A 46 1.09 -6.30 10.08
N THR A 47 1.49 -5.07 10.44
CA THR A 47 0.88 -3.84 9.89
C THR A 47 1.16 -3.71 8.39
N THR A 48 2.36 -4.06 7.90
CA THR A 48 2.69 -4.08 6.47
C THR A 48 1.79 -5.04 5.69
N ALA A 49 1.59 -6.25 6.21
CA ALA A 49 0.72 -7.24 5.58
C ALA A 49 -0.74 -6.75 5.47
N GLN A 50 -1.27 -6.13 6.53
CA GLN A 50 -2.61 -5.54 6.51
C GLN A 50 -2.74 -4.41 5.48
N VAL A 51 -1.78 -3.48 5.47
CA VAL A 51 -1.76 -2.38 4.50
C VAL A 51 -1.71 -2.93 3.08
N LEU A 52 -0.86 -3.93 2.80
CA LEU A 52 -0.77 -4.57 1.49
C LEU A 52 -2.12 -5.14 1.04
N LEU A 53 -2.80 -5.89 1.90
CA LEU A 53 -4.10 -6.50 1.58
C LEU A 53 -5.14 -5.44 1.26
N VAL A 54 -5.23 -4.38 2.07
CA VAL A 54 -6.18 -3.27 1.82
C VAL A 54 -5.89 -2.57 0.50
N LEU A 55 -4.62 -2.29 0.20
CA LEU A 55 -4.23 -1.64 -1.05
C LEU A 55 -4.57 -2.52 -2.26
N ALA A 56 -4.26 -3.81 -2.21
CA ALA A 56 -4.60 -4.75 -3.28
C ALA A 56 -6.11 -4.78 -3.54
N THR A 57 -6.93 -4.95 -2.50
CA THR A 57 -8.40 -4.95 -2.62
C THR A 57 -8.94 -3.61 -3.13
N ARG A 58 -8.35 -2.48 -2.71
CA ARG A 58 -8.79 -1.16 -3.17
C ARG A 58 -8.46 -0.95 -4.66
N MET A 59 -7.29 -1.39 -5.10
CA MET A 59 -6.86 -1.30 -6.50
C MET A 59 -7.72 -2.20 -7.40
N GLU A 60 -8.05 -3.42 -6.97
CA GLU A 60 -9.01 -4.30 -7.67
C GLU A 60 -10.34 -3.57 -7.94
N ARG A 61 -10.88 -2.88 -6.92
CA ARG A 61 -12.13 -2.11 -7.05
C ARG A 61 -12.01 -0.90 -7.98
N GLN A 62 -10.85 -0.26 -8.04
CA GLN A 62 -10.62 0.94 -8.86
C GLN A 62 -10.36 0.63 -10.34
N THR A 63 -9.78 -0.52 -10.66
CA THR A 63 -9.53 -0.95 -12.06
C THR A 63 -10.80 -1.31 -12.83
N THR A 64 -11.96 -1.29 -12.18
CA THR A 64 -13.22 -1.79 -12.71
C THR A 64 -14.20 -0.66 -12.99
N SER A 65 -14.26 -0.25 -14.25
CA SER A 65 -15.46 0.42 -14.78
C SER A 65 -16.48 -0.59 -15.36
N ARG A 66 -16.14 -1.89 -15.52
CA ARG A 66 -17.06 -2.89 -16.10
C ARG A 66 -17.05 -4.33 -15.54
N ARG A 67 -15.94 -4.88 -15.01
CA ARG A 67 -15.94 -6.11 -14.17
C ARG A 67 -14.74 -6.15 -13.19
N PRO A 68 -14.92 -6.57 -11.92
CA PRO A 68 -13.81 -6.83 -10.99
C PRO A 68 -12.92 -7.92 -11.55
N ARG A 69 -11.64 -7.62 -11.75
CA ARG A 69 -10.62 -8.63 -12.05
C ARG A 69 -9.73 -8.76 -10.82
N PRO A 70 -9.54 -9.98 -10.28
CA PRO A 70 -8.57 -10.21 -9.23
C PRO A 70 -7.19 -9.76 -9.69
N LEU A 71 -6.49 -8.97 -8.86
CA LEU A 71 -5.11 -8.57 -9.14
C LEU A 71 -4.19 -9.74 -8.79
N THR A 72 -3.27 -10.03 -9.70
CA THR A 72 -2.23 -11.02 -9.44
C THR A 72 -1.06 -10.37 -8.72
N VAL A 73 -0.21 -11.20 -8.12
CA VAL A 73 1.09 -10.76 -7.57
C VAL A 73 1.94 -10.07 -8.65
N GLY A 74 1.83 -10.49 -9.91
CA GLY A 74 2.53 -9.86 -11.04
C GLY A 74 2.06 -8.43 -11.32
N ASP A 75 0.77 -8.16 -11.16
CA ASP A 75 0.20 -6.82 -11.33
C ASP A 75 0.69 -5.89 -10.21
N LEU A 76 0.65 -6.36 -8.95
CA LEU A 76 1.16 -5.59 -7.80
C LEU A 76 2.67 -5.32 -7.92
N TYR A 77 3.45 -6.29 -8.40
CA TYR A 77 4.87 -6.11 -8.67
C TYR A 77 5.13 -5.05 -9.73
N THR A 78 4.35 -5.06 -10.82
CA THR A 78 4.48 -4.08 -11.91
C THR A 78 4.17 -2.66 -11.40
N VAL A 79 3.07 -2.48 -10.68
CA VAL A 79 2.70 -1.18 -10.08
C VAL A 79 3.77 -0.69 -9.11
N SER A 80 4.26 -1.60 -8.25
CA SER A 80 5.31 -1.30 -7.27
C SER A 80 6.61 -0.84 -7.95
N ARG A 81 7.00 -1.46 -9.07
CA ARG A 81 8.19 -1.03 -9.84
C ARG A 81 8.03 0.35 -10.46
N HIS A 82 6.86 0.65 -11.03
CA HIS A 82 6.60 1.94 -11.68
C HIS A 82 6.60 3.11 -10.70
N HIS A 83 6.24 2.85 -9.46
CA HIS A 83 6.19 3.84 -8.40
C HIS A 83 7.29 3.57 -7.39
N ARG A 84 8.50 3.17 -7.77
CA ARG A 84 9.63 3.20 -6.81
C ARG A 84 10.00 4.65 -6.48
N GLY A 85 10.49 4.89 -5.28
CA GLY A 85 10.93 6.23 -4.86
C GLY A 85 12.19 6.64 -5.62
N PRO A 86 12.53 7.94 -5.65
CA PRO A 86 13.86 8.39 -6.03
C PRO A 86 14.95 7.80 -5.11
#